data_AF-A0A414NF13-F1
#
_entry.id   AF-A0A414NF13-F1
#
_cell.length_a   1.000
_cell.length_b   1.000
_cell.length_c   1.000
_cell.angle_alpha   90.00
_cell.angle_beta   90.00
_cell.angle_gamma   90.00
#
_symmetry.space_group_name_H-M   'P 1'
#
loop_
_entity.id
_entity.type
_entity.pdbx_description
1 polymer ?
#
loop_
_entity_poly.entity_id
_entity_poly.type
_entity_poly.pdbx_seq_one_letter_code
_entity_poly.pdbx_strand_id
1 'polypeptide(L)'
;MALNENIVREQDARISKMVHTPTFLVVAGALPGLFAATSLENGLIIGAVTAIAILVMALIAPVLRAFTGTWSRTVVMLMVSVTVVTLLGFGVRVINPVVFEALGIYLPLVAVNAIVVAWIAGDGLVVAPAKSPLATAAFAAAMVLATLVFVGFINGMLTTGQVFGLTMGELAASPIAAFGKPTGSLLVLALVAVFVQSIEQMCAKGADADATSLKGGER
;
A
#
# COMPACT_ATOMS: atom_id res chain seq x y z
N MET A 1 32.64 21.92 5.25
CA MET A 1 31.31 21.80 5.89
C MET A 1 30.17 22.05 4.89
N ALA A 2 30.18 23.15 4.13
CA ALA A 2 29.13 23.48 3.14
C ALA A 2 28.95 22.46 1.98
N LEU A 3 30.03 21.79 1.52
CA LEU A 3 29.93 20.76 0.48
C LEU A 3 29.12 19.54 0.97
N ASN A 4 29.27 19.16 2.24
CA ASN A 4 28.54 18.04 2.83
C ASN A 4 27.03 18.36 2.94
N GLU A 5 26.70 19.59 3.28
CA GLU A 5 25.31 20.06 3.40
C GLU A 5 24.60 20.12 2.03
N ASN A 6 25.32 20.53 0.97
CA ASN A 6 24.79 20.49 -0.40
C ASN A 6 24.56 19.05 -0.89
N ILE A 7 25.48 18.13 -0.60
CA ILE A 7 25.31 16.71 -0.96
C ILE A 7 24.10 16.10 -0.23
N VAL A 8 23.94 16.39 1.07
CA VAL A 8 22.79 15.92 1.85
C VAL A 8 21.48 16.48 1.29
N ARG A 9 21.43 17.79 0.97
CA ARG A 9 20.25 18.41 0.35
C ARG A 9 19.89 17.79 -1.00
N GLU A 10 20.89 17.51 -1.83
CA GLU A 10 20.66 16.91 -3.13
C GLU A 10 20.20 15.45 -3.02
N GLN A 11 20.74 14.70 -2.04
CA GLN A 11 20.26 13.36 -1.71
C GLN A 11 18.82 13.38 -1.20
N ASP A 12 18.49 14.27 -0.27
CA ASP A 12 17.13 14.42 0.26
C ASP A 12 16.13 14.79 -0.83
N ALA A 13 16.52 15.68 -1.76
CA ALA A 13 15.68 16.03 -2.90
C ALA A 13 15.44 14.83 -3.83
N ARG A 14 16.47 14.01 -4.08
CA ARG A 14 16.36 12.80 -4.90
C ARG A 14 15.50 11.73 -4.23
N ILE A 15 15.68 11.50 -2.93
CA ILE A 15 14.87 10.56 -2.15
C ILE A 15 13.42 11.01 -2.14
N SER A 16 13.17 12.29 -1.86
CA SER A 16 11.83 12.86 -1.87
C SER A 16 11.13 12.62 -3.21
N LYS A 17 11.81 12.88 -4.33
CA LYS A 17 11.24 12.63 -5.66
C LYS A 17 10.83 11.17 -5.90
N MET A 18 11.57 10.20 -5.38
CA MET A 18 11.23 8.78 -5.52
C MET A 18 10.02 8.38 -4.67
N VAL A 19 9.97 8.85 -3.42
CA VAL A 19 8.94 8.47 -2.44
C VAL A 19 7.58 9.09 -2.77
N HIS A 20 7.55 10.22 -3.49
CA HIS A 20 6.32 10.93 -3.87
C HIS A 20 5.65 10.38 -5.15
N THR A 21 5.93 9.13 -5.52
CA THR A 21 5.37 8.49 -6.72
C THR A 21 4.21 7.55 -6.33
N PRO A 22 3.07 7.54 -7.04
CA PRO A 22 1.94 6.64 -6.73
C PRO A 22 2.33 5.16 -6.77
N THR A 23 3.24 4.78 -7.67
CA THR A 23 3.84 3.45 -7.75
C THR A 23 4.59 3.07 -6.45
N PHE A 24 5.26 4.04 -5.82
CA PHE A 24 5.93 3.80 -4.53
C PHE A 24 4.91 3.52 -3.42
N LEU A 25 3.78 4.24 -3.39
CA LEU A 25 2.70 3.97 -2.43
C LEU A 25 2.18 2.54 -2.57
N VAL A 26 1.90 2.12 -3.80
CA VAL A 26 1.40 0.76 -4.08
C VAL A 26 2.38 -0.29 -3.56
N VAL A 27 3.66 -0.18 -3.93
CA VAL A 27 4.67 -1.16 -3.54
C VAL A 27 4.88 -1.14 -2.03
N ALA A 28 5.16 0.03 -1.44
CA ALA A 28 5.44 0.17 -0.01
C ALA A 28 4.27 -0.32 0.86
N GLY A 29 3.02 -0.10 0.42
CA GLY A 29 1.83 -0.48 1.15
C GLY A 29 1.42 -1.93 1.01
N ALA A 30 1.69 -2.58 -0.12
CA ALA A 30 1.27 -3.96 -0.35
C ALA A 30 2.20 -5.01 0.29
N LEU A 31 3.47 -4.68 0.54
CA LEU A 31 4.48 -5.62 1.03
C LEU A 31 4.08 -6.48 2.24
N PRO A 32 3.56 -5.94 3.35
CA PRO A 32 3.21 -6.78 4.50
C PRO A 32 2.02 -7.71 4.23
N GLY A 33 1.11 -7.33 3.33
CA GLY A 33 -0.06 -8.13 2.96
C GLY A 33 0.21 -9.17 1.87
N LEU A 34 1.36 -9.06 1.19
CA LEU A 34 1.66 -9.81 -0.03
C LEU A 34 1.76 -11.31 0.21
N PHE A 35 2.28 -11.72 1.36
CA PHE A 35 2.40 -13.13 1.74
C PHE A 35 1.04 -13.73 2.13
N ALA A 36 0.16 -12.93 2.75
CA ALA A 36 -1.13 -13.42 3.21
C ALA A 36 -2.19 -13.46 2.10
N ALA A 37 -1.97 -12.74 0.99
CA ALA A 37 -2.84 -12.74 -0.20
C ALA A 37 -2.70 -14.03 -1.03
N THR A 38 -2.98 -15.19 -0.42
CA THR A 38 -2.95 -16.51 -1.06
C THR A 38 -4.25 -16.84 -1.81
N SER A 39 -5.36 -16.22 -1.40
CA SER A 39 -6.67 -16.33 -2.02
C SER A 39 -7.30 -14.94 -2.16
N LEU A 40 -8.34 -14.82 -2.99
CA LEU A 40 -9.08 -13.58 -3.16
C LEU A 40 -9.66 -13.08 -1.82
N GLU A 41 -10.26 -13.97 -1.03
CA GLU A 41 -10.84 -13.63 0.27
C GLU A 41 -9.77 -13.12 1.24
N ASN A 42 -8.62 -13.81 1.30
CA ASN A 42 -7.51 -13.39 2.15
C ASN A 42 -6.95 -12.03 1.71
N GLY A 43 -6.77 -11.83 0.40
CA GLY A 43 -6.32 -10.56 -0.19
C GLY A 43 -7.28 -9.41 0.09
N LEU A 44 -8.59 -9.66 0.04
CA LEU A 44 -9.62 -8.67 0.37
C LEU A 44 -9.60 -8.29 1.85
N ILE A 45 -9.53 -9.28 2.75
CA ILE A 45 -9.56 -9.03 4.19
C ILE A 45 -8.29 -8.29 4.64
N ILE A 46 -7.10 -8.74 4.24
CA ILE A 46 -5.86 -8.06 4.61
C ILE A 46 -5.73 -6.69 3.95
N GLY A 47 -6.21 -6.55 2.71
CA GLY A 47 -6.29 -5.27 2.01
C GLY A 47 -7.21 -4.28 2.72
N ALA A 48 -8.38 -4.73 3.18
CA ALA A 48 -9.32 -3.91 3.94
C ALA A 48 -8.74 -3.49 5.30
N VAL A 49 -8.11 -4.41 6.05
CA VAL A 49 -7.46 -4.08 7.33
C VAL A 49 -6.36 -3.04 7.12
N THR A 50 -5.54 -3.19 6.07
CA THR A 50 -4.47 -2.24 5.74
C THR A 50 -5.01 -0.88 5.33
N ALA A 51 -6.05 -0.85 4.48
CA ALA A 51 -6.70 0.39 4.05
C ALA A 51 -7.29 1.17 5.24
N ILE A 52 -8.00 0.48 6.13
CA ILE A 52 -8.59 1.08 7.33
C ILE A 52 -7.48 1.59 8.27
N ALA A 53 -6.42 0.80 8.49
CA ALA A 53 -5.31 1.21 9.34
C ALA A 53 -4.63 2.48 8.81
N ILE A 54 -4.39 2.58 7.50
CA ILE A 54 -3.81 3.78 6.86
C ILE A 54 -4.72 4.99 7.06
N LEU A 55 -6.02 4.86 6.81
CA LEU A 55 -6.98 5.96 6.97
C LEU A 55 -7.09 6.43 8.42
N VAL A 56 -7.19 5.49 9.36
CA VAL A 56 -7.29 5.80 10.80
C VAL A 56 -6.01 6.51 11.27
N MET A 57 -4.84 6.02 10.89
CA MET A 57 -3.58 6.66 11.26
C MET A 57 -3.41 8.03 10.58
N ALA A 58 -3.88 8.20 9.36
CA ALA A 58 -3.87 9.50 8.69
C ALA A 58 -4.74 10.56 9.40
N LEU A 59 -5.84 10.14 10.03
CA LEU A 59 -6.72 11.01 10.81
C LEU A 59 -6.20 11.28 12.23
N ILE A 60 -5.69 10.24 12.91
CA ILE A 60 -5.24 10.33 14.31
C ILE A 60 -3.89 11.02 14.42
N ALA A 61 -2.96 10.79 13.47
CA ALA A 61 -1.59 11.26 13.60
C ALA A 61 -1.48 12.79 13.78
N PRO A 62 -2.15 13.66 13.00
CA PRO A 62 -2.08 15.12 13.18
C PRO A 62 -2.53 15.56 14.58
N VAL A 63 -3.59 14.95 15.10
CA VAL A 63 -4.11 15.24 16.45
C VAL A 63 -3.08 14.83 17.50
N LEU A 64 -2.53 13.62 17.39
CA LEU A 64 -1.52 13.13 18.32
C LEU A 64 -0.23 13.98 18.29
N ARG A 65 0.19 14.51 17.13
CA ARG A 65 1.37 15.39 17.04
C ARG A 65 1.23 16.65 17.88
N ALA A 66 0.00 17.16 18.06
CA ALA A 66 -0.26 18.33 18.89
C ALA A 66 -0.07 18.03 20.38
N PHE A 67 -0.32 16.79 20.82
CA PHE A 67 -0.21 16.38 22.22
C PHE A 67 1.16 15.76 22.59
N THR A 68 1.92 15.25 21.61
CA THR A 68 3.14 14.48 21.89
C THR A 68 4.42 15.27 21.61
N GLY A 69 5.39 15.21 22.54
CA GLY A 69 6.71 15.82 22.40
C GLY A 69 7.59 15.18 21.31
N THR A 70 8.57 15.94 20.82
CA THR A 70 9.42 15.58 19.66
C THR A 70 10.16 14.25 19.82
N TRP A 71 10.61 13.92 21.03
CA TRP A 71 11.41 12.72 21.30
C TRP A 71 10.60 11.42 21.41
N SER A 72 9.33 11.49 21.82
CA SER A 72 8.49 10.31 22.07
C SER A 72 7.44 10.05 20.98
N ARG A 73 7.27 10.98 20.03
CA ARG A 73 6.23 10.94 18.98
C ARG A 73 6.17 9.61 18.24
N THR A 74 7.29 9.16 17.70
CA THR A 74 7.37 7.94 16.88
C THR A 74 6.95 6.71 17.68
N VAL A 75 7.41 6.57 18.92
CA VAL A 75 7.12 5.41 19.77
C VAL A 75 5.64 5.39 20.17
N VAL A 76 5.10 6.53 20.61
CA VAL A 76 3.70 6.64 21.04
C VAL A 76 2.75 6.34 19.88
N MET A 77 3.00 6.92 18.71
CA MET A 77 2.16 6.70 17.54
C MET A 77 2.23 5.25 17.02
N LEU A 78 3.39 4.59 17.14
CA LEU A 78 3.52 3.17 16.79
C LEU A 78 2.68 2.30 17.73
N MET A 79 2.69 2.59 19.04
CA MET A 79 1.82 1.88 20.00
C MET A 79 0.33 2.06 19.69
N VAL A 80 -0.08 3.28 19.30
CA VAL A 80 -1.46 3.54 18.87
C VAL A 80 -1.80 2.74 17.61
N SER A 81 -0.91 2.72 16.61
CA SER A 81 -1.10 1.92 15.39
C SER A 81 -1.30 0.43 15.70
N VAL A 82 -0.43 -0.14 16.55
CA VAL A 82 -0.53 -1.55 16.97
C VAL A 82 -1.86 -1.82 17.68
N THR A 83 -2.31 -0.90 18.52
CA THR A 83 -3.59 -1.02 19.24
C THR A 83 -4.77 -1.00 18.27
N VAL A 84 -4.78 -0.06 17.31
CA VAL A 84 -5.81 0.04 16.26
C VAL A 84 -5.89 -1.26 15.45
N VAL A 85 -4.74 -1.77 15.00
CA VAL A 85 -4.70 -2.99 14.18
C VAL A 85 -5.08 -4.23 15.00
N THR A 86 -4.76 -4.25 16.30
CA THR A 86 -5.18 -5.33 17.20
C THR A 86 -6.72 -5.36 17.34
N LEU A 87 -7.37 -4.19 17.45
CA LEU A 87 -8.83 -4.09 17.47
C LEU A 87 -9.45 -4.54 16.14
N LEU A 88 -8.87 -4.15 15.00
CA LEU A 88 -9.27 -4.65 13.69
C LEU A 88 -9.12 -6.17 13.60
N GLY A 89 -8.07 -6.73 14.20
CA GLY A 89 -7.85 -8.17 14.26
C GLY A 89 -8.92 -8.92 15.04
N PHE A 90 -9.40 -8.35 16.16
CA PHE A 90 -10.56 -8.91 16.85
C PHE A 90 -11.82 -8.86 15.98
N GLY A 91 -12.02 -7.79 15.20
CA GLY A 91 -13.10 -7.70 14.22
C GLY A 91 -13.04 -8.82 13.16
N VAL A 92 -11.86 -9.06 12.59
CA VAL A 92 -11.65 -10.14 11.61
C VAL A 92 -11.92 -11.51 12.23
N ARG A 93 -11.48 -11.74 13.48
CA ARG A 93 -11.73 -12.99 14.19
C ARG A 93 -13.22 -13.30 14.37
N VAL A 94 -14.05 -12.27 14.54
CA VAL A 94 -15.51 -12.40 14.66
C VAL A 94 -16.15 -12.70 13.30
N ILE A 95 -15.65 -12.10 12.21
CA ILE A 95 -16.20 -12.29 10.87
C ILE A 95 -15.85 -13.66 10.30
N ASN A 96 -14.56 -14.04 10.32
CA ASN A 96 -14.10 -15.32 9.80
C ASN A 96 -12.89 -15.83 10.62
N PRO A 97 -13.09 -16.79 11.54
CA PRO A 97 -12.01 -17.31 12.39
C PRO A 97 -10.97 -18.12 11.60
N VAL A 98 -11.36 -18.75 10.49
CA VAL A 98 -10.46 -19.54 9.64
C VAL A 98 -9.44 -18.62 8.96
N VAL A 99 -9.90 -17.46 8.48
CA VAL A 99 -9.01 -16.43 7.92
C VAL A 99 -8.12 -15.86 9.02
N PHE A 100 -8.65 -15.62 10.22
CA PHE A 100 -7.83 -15.10 11.32
C PHE A 100 -6.69 -16.05 11.72
N GLU A 101 -6.92 -17.37 11.70
CA GLU A 101 -5.86 -18.35 12.00
C GLU A 101 -4.76 -18.36 10.93
N ALA A 102 -5.12 -18.16 9.66
CA ALA A 102 -4.15 -18.04 8.56
C ALA A 102 -3.43 -16.67 8.52
N LEU A 103 -4.13 -15.59 8.85
CA LEU A 103 -3.61 -14.21 8.73
C LEU A 103 -3.03 -13.66 10.04
N GLY A 104 -3.23 -14.34 11.17
CA GLY A 104 -3.02 -13.78 12.51
C GLY A 104 -1.61 -13.22 12.75
N ILE A 105 -0.57 -13.82 12.16
CA ILE A 105 0.81 -13.32 12.26
C ILE A 105 1.05 -12.08 11.40
N TYR A 106 0.31 -11.90 10.30
CA TYR A 106 0.46 -10.79 9.35
C TYR A 106 -0.28 -9.54 9.78
N LEU A 107 -1.29 -9.66 10.64
CA LEU A 107 -2.04 -8.50 11.14
C LEU A 107 -1.12 -7.50 11.87
N PRO A 108 -0.29 -7.89 12.85
CA PRO A 108 0.67 -6.98 13.46
C PRO A 108 1.65 -6.31 12.47
N LEU A 109 2.00 -6.98 11.36
CA LEU A 109 2.86 -6.40 10.33
C LEU A 109 2.18 -5.23 9.59
N VAL A 110 0.84 -5.19 9.54
CA VAL A 110 0.09 -4.06 8.99
C VAL A 110 0.30 -2.80 9.83
N ALA A 111 0.45 -2.93 11.15
CA ALA A 111 0.66 -1.78 12.04
C ALA A 111 1.98 -1.05 11.78
N VAL A 112 2.98 -1.77 11.25
CA VAL A 112 4.32 -1.28 10.90
C VAL A 112 4.52 -1.18 9.38
N ASN A 113 3.42 -1.15 8.62
CA ASN A 113 3.45 -0.90 7.19
C ASN A 113 4.20 0.41 6.89
N ALA A 114 5.02 0.43 5.84
CA ALA A 114 5.80 1.61 5.44
C ALA A 114 4.95 2.87 5.23
N ILE A 115 3.72 2.73 4.71
CA ILE A 115 2.78 3.85 4.57
C ILE A 115 2.33 4.34 5.94
N VAL A 116 1.93 3.46 6.85
CA VAL A 116 1.51 3.86 8.20
C VAL A 116 2.66 4.57 8.92
N VAL A 117 3.87 4.02 8.83
CA VAL A 117 5.08 4.61 9.41
C VAL A 117 5.42 5.97 8.82
N ALA A 118 5.15 6.22 7.53
CA ALA A 118 5.36 7.54 6.93
C ALA A 118 4.48 8.63 7.58
N TRP A 119 3.26 8.29 8.02
CA TRP A 119 2.40 9.21 8.78
C TRP A 119 2.78 9.29 10.27
N ILE A 120 3.47 8.28 10.81
CA ILE A 120 4.02 8.34 12.16
C ILE A 120 5.24 9.27 12.21
N ALA A 121 6.16 9.12 11.26
CA ALA A 121 7.43 9.85 11.24
C ALA A 121 7.30 11.30 10.79
N GLY A 122 6.33 11.62 9.93
CA GLY A 122 6.12 12.96 9.39
C GLY A 122 4.65 13.28 9.16
N ASP A 123 4.34 14.32 8.40
CA ASP A 123 2.96 14.73 8.07
C ASP A 123 2.27 13.87 7.01
N GLY A 124 2.83 12.68 6.74
CA GLY A 124 2.43 11.80 5.65
C GLY A 124 3.12 12.17 4.34
N LEU A 125 2.74 11.46 3.29
CA LEU A 125 3.20 11.73 1.93
C LEU A 125 2.13 12.52 1.18
N VAL A 126 2.55 13.47 0.35
CA VAL A 126 1.66 14.18 -0.58
C VAL A 126 2.02 13.76 -1.99
N VAL A 127 1.19 12.95 -2.62
CA VAL A 127 1.47 12.38 -3.93
C VAL A 127 0.43 12.84 -4.94
N ALA A 128 0.88 13.39 -6.06
CA ALA A 128 -0.01 13.74 -7.17
C ALA A 128 -0.72 12.46 -7.68
N PRO A 129 -2.05 12.48 -7.91
CA PRO A 129 -2.93 13.64 -8.07
C PRO A 129 -3.56 14.18 -6.77
N ALA A 130 -3.30 13.56 -5.62
CA ALA A 130 -3.88 13.97 -4.34
C ALA A 130 -3.21 15.25 -3.80
N LYS A 131 -4.01 16.29 -3.58
CA LYS A 131 -3.56 17.62 -3.14
C LYS A 131 -3.46 17.79 -1.62
N SER A 132 -3.85 16.77 -0.85
CA SER A 132 -3.79 16.79 0.62
C SER A 132 -3.28 15.46 1.18
N PRO A 133 -2.60 15.45 2.34
CA PRO A 133 -2.08 14.22 2.95
C PRO A 133 -3.20 13.22 3.27
N LEU A 134 -4.41 13.70 3.59
CA LEU A 134 -5.57 12.82 3.79
C LEU A 134 -6.07 12.20 2.48
N ALA A 135 -6.08 12.97 1.39
CA ALA A 135 -6.44 12.44 0.07
C ALA A 135 -5.38 11.43 -0.42
N THR A 136 -4.11 11.66 -0.12
CA THR A 136 -3.03 10.70 -0.41
C THR A 136 -3.20 9.42 0.40
N ALA A 137 -3.60 9.50 1.67
CA ALA A 137 -3.90 8.34 2.49
C ALA A 137 -5.09 7.53 1.94
N ALA A 138 -6.16 8.21 1.49
CA ALA A 138 -7.31 7.54 0.88
C ALA A 138 -6.96 6.88 -0.46
N PHE A 139 -6.18 7.56 -1.30
CA PHE A 139 -5.66 7.01 -2.54
C PHE A 139 -4.76 5.80 -2.28
N ALA A 140 -3.83 5.91 -1.34
CA ALA A 140 -2.95 4.81 -0.91
C ALA A 140 -3.77 3.60 -0.42
N ALA A 141 -4.75 3.83 0.45
CA ALA A 141 -5.63 2.81 0.99
C ALA A 141 -6.39 2.06 -0.13
N ALA A 142 -6.97 2.80 -1.08
CA ALA A 142 -7.67 2.21 -2.23
C ALA A 142 -6.74 1.41 -3.14
N MET A 143 -5.56 1.95 -3.46
CA MET A 143 -4.59 1.30 -4.33
C MET A 143 -3.98 0.04 -3.70
N VAL A 144 -3.67 0.08 -2.40
CA VAL A 144 -3.17 -1.08 -1.65
C VAL A 144 -4.23 -2.18 -1.58
N LEU A 145 -5.48 -1.82 -1.30
CA LEU A 145 -6.59 -2.78 -1.32
C LEU A 145 -6.75 -3.42 -2.69
N ALA A 146 -6.82 -2.61 -3.75
CA ALA A 146 -6.95 -3.12 -5.12
C ALA A 146 -5.79 -4.05 -5.51
N THR A 147 -4.56 -3.68 -5.13
CA THR A 147 -3.35 -4.47 -5.40
C THR A 147 -3.40 -5.81 -4.67
N LEU A 148 -3.74 -5.82 -3.39
CA LEU A 148 -3.80 -7.06 -2.59
C LEU A 148 -4.93 -7.99 -3.02
N VAL A 149 -6.08 -7.43 -3.42
CA VAL A 149 -7.18 -8.19 -4.02
C VAL A 149 -6.73 -8.81 -5.35
N PHE A 150 -6.05 -8.04 -6.20
CA PHE A 150 -5.54 -8.55 -7.49
C PHE A 150 -4.47 -9.63 -7.30
N VAL A 151 -3.54 -9.43 -6.36
CA VAL A 151 -2.53 -10.44 -6.01
C VAL A 151 -3.21 -11.71 -5.47
N GLY A 152 -4.18 -11.58 -4.57
CA GLY A 152 -4.95 -12.71 -4.04
C GLY A 152 -5.75 -13.45 -5.11
N PHE A 153 -6.29 -12.72 -6.09
CA PHE A 153 -6.97 -13.30 -7.25
C PHE A 153 -6.02 -14.15 -8.10
N ILE A 154 -4.87 -13.58 -8.50
CA ILE A 154 -3.89 -14.27 -9.35
C ILE A 154 -3.28 -15.47 -8.62
N ASN A 155 -2.92 -15.31 -7.34
CA ASN A 155 -2.36 -16.40 -6.54
C ASN A 155 -3.38 -17.52 -6.33
N GLY A 156 -4.64 -17.19 -6.01
CA GLY A 156 -5.71 -18.18 -5.86
C GLY A 156 -5.93 -18.98 -7.15
N MET A 157 -6.04 -18.26 -8.28
CA MET A 157 -6.23 -18.83 -9.61
C MET A 157 -5.07 -19.77 -10.00
N LEU A 158 -3.80 -19.33 -9.86
CA LEU A 158 -2.63 -20.10 -10.30
C LEU A 158 -2.21 -21.21 -9.33
N THR A 159 -2.55 -21.11 -8.05
CA THR A 159 -2.15 -22.08 -7.02
C THR A 159 -3.14 -23.22 -6.89
N THR A 160 -4.45 -22.92 -6.90
CA THR A 160 -5.50 -23.92 -6.65
C THR A 160 -6.36 -24.22 -7.88
N GLY A 161 -6.23 -23.44 -8.96
CA GLY A 161 -7.14 -23.53 -10.11
C GLY A 161 -8.58 -23.11 -9.76
N GLN A 162 -8.81 -22.54 -8.57
CA GLN A 162 -10.11 -22.14 -8.08
C GLN A 162 -10.29 -20.63 -8.19
N VAL A 163 -11.33 -20.22 -8.90
CA VAL A 163 -11.80 -18.83 -8.95
C VAL A 163 -13.18 -18.81 -8.32
N PHE A 164 -13.34 -18.14 -7.18
CA PHE A 164 -14.61 -18.09 -6.42
C PHE A 164 -15.21 -19.47 -6.05
N GLY A 165 -14.36 -20.47 -5.76
CA GLY A 165 -14.81 -21.83 -5.43
C GLY A 165 -15.23 -22.68 -6.65
N LEU A 166 -15.12 -22.14 -7.86
CA LEU A 166 -15.24 -22.91 -9.11
C LEU A 166 -13.85 -23.40 -9.52
N THR A 167 -13.63 -24.72 -9.46
CA THR A 167 -12.43 -25.39 -9.97
C THR A 167 -12.43 -25.38 -11.49
N MET A 168 -11.51 -24.64 -12.10
CA MET A 168 -11.19 -24.78 -13.51
C MET A 168 -10.32 -26.05 -13.69
N GLY A 169 -10.90 -27.11 -14.25
CA GLY A 169 -10.30 -28.45 -14.31
C GLY A 169 -8.93 -28.51 -14.99
N GLU A 170 -8.66 -27.64 -15.97
CA GLU A 170 -7.36 -27.60 -16.68
C GLU A 170 -6.24 -26.95 -15.85
N LEU A 171 -6.57 -26.02 -14.95
CA LEU A 171 -5.60 -25.29 -14.13
C LEU A 171 -5.29 -26.00 -12.80
N ALA A 172 -6.22 -26.84 -12.34
CA ALA A 172 -6.02 -27.74 -11.20
C ALA A 172 -5.12 -28.96 -11.51
N ALA A 173 -4.92 -29.28 -12.79
CA ALA A 173 -4.11 -30.41 -13.24
C ALA A 173 -2.59 -30.13 -13.27
N SER A 174 -2.18 -28.86 -13.33
CA SER A 174 -0.77 -28.43 -13.22
C SER A 174 -0.66 -27.16 -12.37
N PRO A 175 -0.92 -27.26 -11.04
CA PRO A 175 -0.84 -26.12 -10.14
C PRO A 175 0.60 -25.61 -10.13
N ILE A 176 0.78 -24.33 -10.49
CA ILE A 176 2.09 -23.68 -10.44
C ILE A 176 2.31 -23.27 -8.98
N ALA A 177 2.79 -24.21 -8.17
CA ALA A 177 3.08 -24.02 -6.75
C ALA A 177 4.06 -22.86 -6.45
N ALA A 178 4.71 -22.29 -7.48
CA ALA A 178 5.52 -21.09 -7.36
C ALA A 178 4.70 -19.82 -7.02
N PHE A 179 3.42 -19.75 -7.40
CA PHE A 179 2.53 -18.62 -7.08
C PHE A 179 1.88 -18.68 -5.70
N GLY A 180 1.98 -19.82 -5.02
CA GLY A 180 1.65 -19.93 -3.58
C GLY A 180 2.82 -19.53 -2.67
N LYS A 181 3.99 -19.20 -3.24
CA LYS A 181 5.20 -18.77 -2.51
C LYS A 181 5.40 -17.27 -2.67
N PRO A 182 6.10 -16.61 -1.71
CA PRO A 182 6.37 -15.16 -1.77
C PRO A 182 7.01 -14.68 -3.08
N THR A 183 7.78 -15.55 -3.77
CA THR A 183 8.37 -15.25 -5.07
C THR A 183 7.32 -14.94 -6.14
N GLY A 184 6.21 -15.69 -6.21
CA GLY A 184 5.16 -15.44 -7.19
C GLY A 184 4.38 -14.17 -6.90
N SER A 185 4.10 -13.92 -5.62
CA SER A 185 3.41 -12.70 -5.18
C SER A 185 4.22 -11.43 -5.50
N LEU A 186 5.56 -11.48 -5.37
CA LEU A 186 6.45 -10.39 -5.76
C LEU A 186 6.47 -10.14 -7.28
N LEU A 187 6.34 -11.19 -8.08
CA LEU A 187 6.26 -11.04 -9.54
C LEU A 187 4.95 -10.36 -9.96
N VAL A 188 3.83 -10.73 -9.33
CA VAL A 188 2.54 -10.05 -9.55
C VAL A 188 2.61 -8.60 -9.10
N LEU A 189 3.23 -8.32 -7.95
CA LEU A 189 3.44 -6.96 -7.47
C LEU A 189 4.29 -6.13 -8.46
N ALA A 190 5.34 -6.71 -9.04
CA ALA A 190 6.15 -6.05 -10.05
C ALA A 190 5.33 -5.69 -11.31
N LEU A 191 4.45 -6.59 -11.76
CA LEU A 191 3.54 -6.32 -12.88
C LEU A 191 2.58 -5.17 -12.56
N VAL A 192 1.99 -5.16 -11.36
CA VAL A 192 1.13 -4.06 -10.91
C VAL A 192 1.91 -2.75 -10.84
N ALA A 193 3.14 -2.77 -10.31
CA ALA A 193 3.99 -1.58 -10.24
C ALA A 193 4.28 -1.00 -11.64
N VAL A 194 4.62 -1.84 -12.61
CA VAL A 194 4.84 -1.40 -14.00
C VAL A 194 3.56 -0.82 -14.61
N PHE A 195 2.41 -1.44 -14.34
CA PHE A 195 1.12 -0.96 -14.84
C PHE A 195 0.75 0.42 -14.26
N VAL A 196 0.88 0.59 -12.95
CA VAL A 196 0.63 1.88 -12.28
C VAL A 196 1.59 2.95 -12.82
N GLN A 197 2.88 2.61 -12.97
CA GLN A 197 3.88 3.51 -13.53
C GLN A 197 3.56 3.92 -14.98
N SER A 198 3.01 2.99 -15.79
CA SER A 198 2.60 3.26 -17.17
C SER A 198 1.41 4.24 -17.22
N ILE A 199 0.41 4.04 -16.35
CA ILE A 199 -0.74 4.96 -16.24
C ILE A 199 -0.29 6.36 -15.84
N GLU A 200 0.62 6.46 -14.87
CA GLU A 200 1.19 7.75 -14.44
C GLU A 200 1.87 8.48 -15.60
N GLN A 201 2.69 7.77 -16.38
CA GLN A 201 3.38 8.37 -17.54
C GLN A 201 2.40 8.84 -18.62
N MET A 202 1.30 8.11 -18.81
CA MET A 202 0.23 8.51 -19.75
C MET A 202 -0.53 9.74 -19.25
N CYS A 203 -0.84 9.80 -17.95
CA CYS A 203 -1.50 10.95 -17.34
C CYS A 203 -0.61 12.20 -17.34
N ALA A 204 0.70 12.04 -17.10
CA ALA A 204 1.68 13.11 -17.21
C ALA A 204 1.80 13.66 -18.65
N LYS A 205 1.88 12.76 -19.65
CA LYS A 205 1.87 13.16 -21.07
C LYS A 205 0.57 13.84 -21.49
N GLY A 206 -0.57 13.40 -20.96
CA GLY A 206 -1.87 14.03 -21.20
C GLY A 206 -1.98 15.44 -20.61
N ALA A 207 -1.46 15.64 -19.39
CA ALA A 207 -1.41 16.95 -18.75
C ALA A 207 -0.44 17.93 -19.46
N ASP A 208 0.69 17.43 -19.96
CA ASP A 208 1.61 18.23 -20.79
C ASP A 208 0.96 18.61 -22.14
N ALA A 209 0.23 17.70 -22.77
CA ALA A 209 -0.50 17.98 -24.01
C ALA A 209 -1.58 19.06 -23.82
N ASP A 210 -2.31 19.02 -22.70
CA ASP A 210 -3.34 20.00 -22.34
C ASP A 210 -2.72 21.38 -22.01
N ALA A 211 -1.63 21.41 -21.25
CA ALA A 211 -0.88 22.64 -20.96
C ALA A 211 -0.27 23.29 -22.21
N THR A 212 0.15 22.48 -23.19
CA THR A 212 0.67 22.97 -24.47
C THR A 212 -0.46 23.48 -25.38
N SER A 213 -1.66 22.90 -25.29
CA SER A 213 -2.86 23.36 -26.00
C SER A 213 -3.36 24.72 -25.47
N LEU A 214 -3.33 24.91 -24.15
CA LEU A 214 -3.73 26.17 -23.51
C LEU A 214 -2.79 27.35 -23.83
N LYS A 215 -1.48 27.10 -24.02
CA LYS A 215 -0.53 28.13 -24.47
C LYS A 215 -0.56 28.41 -25.99
N GLY A 216 -1.17 27.53 -26.77
CA GLY A 216 -1.30 27.67 -28.23
C GLY A 216 -2.50 28.53 -28.67
N GLY A 217 -3.44 28.82 -27.77
CA GLY A 217 -4.66 29.58 -28.05
C GLY A 217 -4.58 31.10 -27.78
N GLU A 218 -3.44 31.62 -27.31
CA GLU A 218 -3.21 33.06 -27.06
C GLU A 218 -2.44 33.74 -28.20
N ARG A 219 -2.75 33.43 -29.46
CA ARG A 219 -2.22 34.15 -30.64
C ARG A 219 -3.34 34.60 -31.57
#